data_AF-A0A2C6LEX5-F1
#
_entry.id   AF-A0A2C6LEX5-F1
#
_cell.length_a   1.000
_cell.length_b   1.000
_cell.length_c   1.000
_cell.angle_alpha   90.00
_cell.angle_beta   90.00
_cell.angle_gamma   90.00
#
_symmetry.space_group_name_H-M   'P 1'
#
loop_
_entity.id
_entity.type
_entity.pdbx_description
1 polymer ?
#
loop_
_entity_poly.entity_id
_entity_poly.type
_entity_poly.pdbx_seq_one_letter_code
_entity_poly.pdbx_strand_id
1 'polypeptide(L)' 'MFKIGYIIKNQNNNCYKFIIPFWKKNLKYKQIQLKNKFYFFSDYRKEILKNFIVLIKFNIKQKKYQLIKILY' A
#
# COMPACT_ATOMS: atom_id res chain seq x y z
N MET A 1 10.89 -7.30 -1.74
CA MET A 1 10.54 -6.10 -2.55
C MET A 1 9.86 -5.08 -1.65
N PHE A 2 10.38 -3.85 -1.61
CA PHE A 2 9.81 -2.73 -0.89
C PHE A 2 8.87 -1.93 -1.80
N LYS A 3 7.82 -1.35 -1.23
CA LYS A 3 6.90 -0.46 -1.94
C LYS A 3 6.50 0.69 -1.02
N ILE A 4 6.15 1.82 -1.64
CA ILE A 4 5.68 3.02 -0.95
C ILE A 4 4.22 3.22 -1.35
N GLY A 5 3.39 3.55 -0.39
CA GLY A 5 1.97 3.76 -0.61
C GLY A 5 1.34 4.61 0.49
N TYR A 6 0.07 4.92 0.32
CA TYR A 6 -0.69 5.72 1.30
C TYR A 6 -1.92 4.95 1.80
N ILE A 7 -2.38 5.28 3.00
CA ILE A 7 -3.41 4.54 3.72
C ILE A 7 -4.78 5.22 3.58
N ILE A 8 -5.80 4.46 3.17
CA ILE A 8 -7.12 5.04 2.80
C ILE A 8 -8.19 4.70 3.83
N LYS A 9 -8.19 3.49 4.43
CA LYS A 9 -9.24 3.13 5.38
C LYS A 9 -8.91 1.93 6.29
N ASN A 10 -9.38 2.03 7.54
CA ASN A 10 -9.67 0.92 8.44
C ASN A 10 -11.03 0.31 8.07
N GLN A 11 -11.06 -0.92 7.56
CA GLN A 11 -12.33 -1.65 7.45
C GLN A 11 -12.61 -2.47 8.72
N ASN A 12 -11.57 -2.92 9.43
CA ASN A 12 -11.64 -3.63 10.71
C ASN A 12 -10.48 -3.16 11.59
N ASN A 13 -10.65 -3.11 12.91
CA ASN A 13 -9.73 -2.51 13.90
C ASN A 13 -8.22 -2.84 13.78
N ASN A 14 -7.84 -3.88 13.03
CA ASN A 14 -6.46 -4.33 12.86
C ASN A 14 -6.01 -4.46 11.39
N CYS A 15 -6.87 -4.19 10.40
CA CYS A 15 -6.57 -4.39 8.97
C CYS A 15 -6.72 -3.09 8.18
N TYR A 16 -5.60 -2.63 7.62
CA TYR A 16 -5.50 -1.38 6.87
C TYR A 16 -5.41 -1.63 5.38
N LYS A 17 -6.18 -0.86 4.61
CA LYS A 17 -6.11 -0.83 3.15
C LYS A 17 -5.18 0.29 2.72
N PHE A 18 -4.20 -0.03 1.88
CA PHE A 18 -3.26 0.93 1.30
C PHE A 18 -3.28 0.88 -0.23
N ILE A 19 -2.91 2.00 -0.83
CA ILE A 19 -2.73 2.16 -2.28
C ILE A 19 -1.25 2.28 -2.58
N ILE A 20 -0.81 1.52 -3.58
CA ILE A 20 0.45 1.75 -4.26
C ILE A 20 0.12 2.34 -5.64
N PRO A 21 0.45 3.62 -5.88
CA PRO A 21 0.40 4.17 -7.23
C PRO A 21 1.54 3.60 -8.07
N PHE A 22 1.28 3.33 -9.35
CA PHE A 22 2.28 2.88 -10.30
C PHE A 22 1.97 3.39 -11.70
N TRP A 23 3.02 3.71 -12.45
CA TRP A 23 2.91 4.11 -13.84
C TRP A 23 2.74 2.89 -14.73
N LYS A 24 1.71 2.89 -15.58
CA LYS A 24 1.50 1.85 -16.59
C LYS A 24 1.37 2.48 -17.97
N LYS A 25 2.18 2.03 -18.92
CA LYS A 25 2.05 2.41 -20.33
C LYS A 25 0.80 1.75 -20.92
N ASN A 26 -0.09 2.56 -21.46
CA ASN A 26 -1.22 2.10 -22.24
C ASN A 26 -0.77 1.96 -23.71
N LEU A 27 -0.68 0.72 -24.20
CA LEU A 27 -0.19 0.44 -25.55
C LEU A 27 -1.13 0.98 -26.64
N LYS A 28 -2.44 0.96 -26.41
CA LYS A 28 -3.45 1.43 -27.38
C LYS A 28 -3.34 2.93 -27.63
N TYR A 29 -3.14 3.71 -26.56
CA TYR A 29 -3.09 5.18 -26.63
C TYR A 29 -1.68 5.75 -26.56
N LYS A 30 -0.64 4.89 -26.54
CA LYS A 30 0.78 5.25 -26.39
C LYS A 30 1.10 6.21 -25.22
N GLN A 31 0.24 6.28 -24.21
CA GLN A 31 0.33 7.21 -23.08
C GLN A 31 0.65 6.48 -21.77
N ILE A 32 1.38 7.13 -20.87
CA ILE A 32 1.62 6.64 -19.51
C ILE A 32 0.46 7.09 -18.62
N GLN A 33 -0.15 6.14 -17.91
CA GLN A 33 -1.27 6.40 -17.01
C GLN A 33 -0.88 6.03 -15.57
N LEU A 34 -1.24 6.87 -14.61
CA LEU A 34 -1.13 6.56 -13.19
C LEU A 34 -2.26 5.59 -12.81
N LYS A 35 -1.90 4.41 -12.30
CA LYS A 35 -2.86 3.43 -11.80
C LYS A 35 -2.59 3.12 -10.34
N ASN A 36 -3.64 2.76 -9.61
CA ASN A 36 -3.58 2.44 -8.20
C ASN A 36 -3.79 0.93 -8.00
N LYS A 37 -2.92 0.31 -7.21
CA LYS A 37 -3.12 -1.07 -6.75
C LYS A 37 -3.43 -1.07 -5.26
N PHE A 38 -4.48 -1.79 -4.89
CA PHE A 38 -4.93 -1.87 -3.51
C PHE A 38 -4.44 -3.16 -2.87
N TYR A 39 -4.06 -3.06 -1.61
CA TYR A 39 -3.61 -4.18 -0.81
C TYR A 39 -4.01 -3.97 0.65
N PHE A 40 -3.94 -5.06 1.41
CA PHE A 40 -4.23 -5.07 2.83
C PHE A 40 -2.99 -5.48 3.62
N PHE A 41 -2.81 -4.87 4.78
CA PHE A 41 -1.86 -5.33 5.80
C PHE A 41 -2.50 -5.26 7.18
N SER A 42 -1.99 -6.09 8.09
CA SER A 42 -2.40 -6.08 9.49
C SER A 42 -1.47 -5.17 10.29
N ASP A 43 -2.07 -4.28 11.08
CA ASP A 43 -1.36 -3.53 12.10
C ASP A 43 -1.92 -3.92 13.47
N TYR A 44 -1.08 -4.62 14.23
CA TYR A 44 -1.42 -5.07 15.58
C TYR A 44 -1.22 -3.98 16.63
N ARG A 45 -0.43 -2.94 16.32
CA ARG A 45 -0.11 -1.85 17.26
C ARG A 45 -1.10 -0.70 17.19
N LYS A 46 -1.89 -0.62 16.11
CA LYS A 46 -2.88 0.44 15.84
C LYS A 46 -2.28 1.85 15.87
N GLU A 47 -1.00 1.97 15.51
CA GLU A 47 -0.27 3.26 15.47
C GLU A 47 -0.61 4.08 14.22
N ILE A 48 -1.41 3.51 13.32
CA ILE A 48 -1.58 4.01 11.95
C ILE A 48 -2.89 4.78 11.78
N LEU A 49 -2.78 6.03 11.36
CA LEU A 49 -3.92 6.87 10.97
C LEU A 49 -4.15 6.85 9.44
N LYS A 50 -5.31 7.37 9.03
CA LYS A 50 -5.62 7.59 7.62
C LYS A 50 -4.65 8.63 7.03
N ASN A 51 -4.39 8.51 5.73
CA ASN A 51 -3.57 9.40 4.93
C ASN A 51 -2.06 9.37 5.18
N PHE A 52 -1.58 8.51 6.08
CA PHE A 52 -0.14 8.33 6.23
C PHE A 52 0.50 7.68 5.00
N ILE A 53 1.71 8.16 4.69
CA ILE A 53 2.59 7.56 3.70
C ILE A 53 3.42 6.50 4.42
N VAL A 54 3.35 5.27 3.91
CA VAL A 54 3.98 4.12 4.54
C VAL A 54 4.92 3.39 3.60
N LEU A 55 6.03 2.94 4.17
CA LEU A 55 6.94 1.98 3.57
C LEU A 55 6.55 0.58 4.02
N ILE A 56 6.35 -0.29 3.04
CA ILE A 56 5.91 -1.66 3.24
C ILE A 56 6.83 -2.63 2.51
N LYS A 57 6.89 -3.86 3.01
CA LYS A 57 7.62 -4.96 2.38
C LYS A 57 6.72 -6.17 2.25
N PHE A 58 6.78 -6.77 1.07
CA PHE A 58 6.12 -8.05 0.85
C PHE A 58 6.92 -9.16 1.54
N ASN A 59 6.27 -9.85 2.47
CA ASN A 59 6.80 -11.04 3.12
C ASN A 59 6.34 -12.27 2.33
N ILE A 60 7.29 -12.92 1.66
CA ILE A 60 7.03 -14.08 0.80
C ILE A 60 6.48 -15.27 1.59
N LYS A 61 6.99 -15.52 2.81
CA LYS A 61 6.57 -16.64 3.65
C LYS A 61 5.10 -16.54 4.06
N GLN A 62 4.65 -15.34 4.42
CA GLN A 62 3.28 -15.08 4.85
C GLN A 62 2.34 -14.69 3.69
N LYS A 63 2.87 -14.51 2.48
CA LYS A 63 2.18 -13.95 1.31
C LYS A 63 1.41 -12.65 1.62
N LYS A 64 1.94 -11.83 2.53
CA LYS A 64 1.31 -10.60 3.04
C LYS A 64 2.29 -9.43 3.01
N TYR A 65 1.74 -8.22 2.94
CA TYR A 65 2.54 -7.01 3.14
C TYR A 65 2.66 -6.71 4.64
N GLN A 66 3.84 -6.31 5.05
CA GLN A 66 4.15 -5.87 6.40
C GLN A 66 4.58 -4.41 6.37
N LEU A 67 4.10 -3.64 7.35
CA LEU A 67 4.56 -2.28 7.58
C LEU A 67 6.01 -2.31 8.07
N ILE A 68 6.85 -1.43 7.53
CA ILE A 68 8.21 -1.22 8.02
C ILE A 68 8.32 0.13 8.72
N LYS A 69 7.82 1.18 8.08
CA LYS A 69 8.01 2.55 8.55
C LYS A 69 6.87 3.44 8.08
N ILE A 70 6.44 4.35 8.95
CA ILE A 70 5.58 5.48 8.62
C ILE A 70 6.51 6.64 8.26
N LEU A 71 6.29 7.26 7.10
CA LEU A 71 7.13 8.34 6.58
C LEU A 71 6.57 9.71 6.92
N TYR A 72 5.27 9.90 6.72
CA TYR A 72 4.53 11.14 6.93
C TYR A 72 3.10 10.84 7.30
#